data_AF-A0A6G8CTN7-F1
#
_entry.id   AF-A0A6G8CTN7-F1
#
_cell.length_a   1.000
_cell.length_b   1.000
_cell.length_c   1.000
_cell.angle_alpha   90.00
_cell.angle_beta   90.00
_cell.angle_gamma   90.00
#
_symmetry.space_group_name_H-M   'P 1'
#
loop_
_entity.id
_entity.type
_entity.pdbx_description
1 polymer ?
#
loop_
_entity_poly.entity_id
_entity_poly.type
_entity_poly.pdbx_seq_one_letter_code
_entity_poly.pdbx_strand_id
1 'polypeptide(L)'
;MLWVKAFHIVFIASWFAGLFYLPRIFVNLAMVTPGSLAERERLLLMARKLLRFTTMIAVPALGLGLWLWLGYGIGRGQGWMHAKLFIVLLVIGYHHACAVLLRKIASGQSTRSHVWFRWFNEVPVFLLLGAVLLVVLKPF
;
A
#
# COMPACT_ATOMS: atom_id res chain seq x y z
N MET A 1 -3.94 -14.46 -21.05
CA MET A 1 -4.66 -13.22 -20.69
C MET A 1 -5.48 -13.38 -19.39
N LEU A 2 -6.44 -14.30 -19.30
CA LEU A 2 -7.28 -14.48 -18.10
C LEU A 2 -6.50 -14.82 -16.82
N TRP A 3 -5.55 -15.75 -16.88
CA TRP A 3 -4.70 -16.11 -15.74
C TRP A 3 -3.86 -14.94 -15.22
N VAL A 4 -3.20 -14.21 -16.12
CA VAL A 4 -2.40 -13.02 -15.77
C VAL A 4 -3.27 -11.97 -15.07
N LYS A 5 -4.50 -11.75 -15.57
CA LYS A 5 -5.46 -10.84 -14.95
C LYS A 5 -5.89 -11.34 -13.56
N ALA A 6 -6.19 -12.62 -13.40
CA ALA A 6 -6.57 -13.21 -12.13
C ALA A 6 -5.45 -13.07 -11.08
N PHE A 7 -4.22 -13.45 -11.44
CA PHE A 7 -3.07 -13.30 -10.56
C PHE A 7 -2.80 -11.83 -10.22
N HIS A 8 -2.86 -10.92 -11.20
CA HIS A 8 -2.70 -9.49 -10.95
C HIS A 8 -3.71 -8.98 -9.91
N ILE A 9 -5.00 -9.36 -10.04
CA ILE A 9 -6.04 -8.97 -9.08
C ILE A 9 -5.72 -9.53 -7.69
N VAL A 10 -5.34 -10.81 -7.58
CA VAL A 10 -4.99 -11.45 -6.30
C VAL A 10 -3.81 -10.74 -5.64
N PHE A 11 -2.75 -10.43 -6.39
CA PHE A 11 -1.58 -9.76 -5.84
C PHE A 11 -1.86 -8.30 -5.48
N ILE A 12 -2.68 -7.58 -6.26
CA ILE A 12 -3.11 -6.21 -5.92
C ILE A 12 -3.96 -6.22 -4.65
N ALA A 13 -4.95 -7.12 -4.54
CA ALA A 13 -5.78 -7.23 -3.34
C ALA A 13 -4.94 -7.57 -2.11
N SER A 14 -4.02 -8.53 -2.24
CA SER A 14 -3.09 -8.92 -1.17
C SER A 14 -2.13 -7.79 -0.79
N TRP A 15 -1.67 -7.00 -1.77
CA TRP A 15 -0.83 -5.83 -1.53
C TRP A 15 -1.58 -4.75 -0.74
N PHE A 16 -2.80 -4.41 -1.17
CA PHE A 16 -3.65 -3.43 -0.47
C PHE A 16 -4.03 -3.88 0.94
N ALA A 17 -4.28 -5.18 1.17
CA ALA A 17 -4.51 -5.71 2.51
C ALA A 17 -3.34 -5.40 3.46
N GLY A 18 -2.10 -5.54 2.97
CA GLY A 18 -0.91 -5.14 3.72
C GLY A 18 -0.83 -3.63 3.96
N LEU A 19 -1.15 -2.82 2.94
CA LEU A 19 -1.17 -1.36 3.04
C LEU A 19 -2.26 -0.82 3.97
N PHE A 20 -3.37 -1.52 4.17
CA PHE A 20 -4.38 -1.16 5.17
C PHE A 20 -3.93 -1.50 6.58
N TYR A 21 -3.24 -2.63 6.76
CA TYR A 21 -2.93 -3.13 8.09
C TYR A 21 -1.66 -2.50 8.68
N LEU A 22 -0.69 -2.13 7.84
CA LEU A 22 0.57 -1.54 8.29
C LEU A 22 0.43 -0.16 8.99
N PRO A 23 -0.32 0.81 8.45
CA PRO A 23 -0.59 2.09 9.12
C PRO A 23 -1.31 1.92 10.45
N ARG A 24 -2.24 0.96 10.52
CA ARG A 24 -2.94 0.61 11.76
C ARG A 24 -1.98 0.14 12.84
N ILE A 25 -0.94 -0.62 12.48
CA ILE A 25 0.13 -0.97 13.43
C ILE A 25 0.89 0.29 13.87
N PHE A 26 1.12 1.28 12.99
CA PHE A 26 1.77 2.54 13.38
C PHE A 26 0.93 3.35 14.37
N VAL A 27 -0.40 3.39 14.19
CA VAL A 27 -1.32 3.99 15.17
C VAL A 27 -1.15 3.34 16.53
N ASN A 28 -1.15 2.01 16.59
CA ASN A 28 -0.93 1.26 17.84
C ASN A 28 0.45 1.53 18.44
N LEU A 29 1.51 1.54 17.64
CA LEU A 29 2.86 1.87 18.08
C LEU A 29 2.95 3.29 18.69
N ALA A 30 2.19 4.25 18.16
CA ALA A 30 2.14 5.62 18.68
C ALA A 30 1.30 5.77 19.95
N MET A 31 0.48 4.77 20.30
CA MET A 31 -0.34 4.74 21.52
C MET A 31 0.28 3.91 22.65
N VAL A 32 1.39 3.19 22.39
CA VAL A 32 2.06 2.39 23.41
C VAL A 32 2.53 3.29 24.56
N THR A 33 2.10 2.96 25.78
CA THR A 33 2.46 3.69 27.00
C THR A 33 3.97 3.61 27.29
N PRO A 34 4.61 4.69 27.77
CA PRO A 34 5.99 4.64 28.24
C PRO A 34 6.18 3.53 29.27
N GLY A 35 7.11 2.60 29.01
CA GLY A 35 7.40 1.45 29.87
C GLY A 35 6.96 0.09 29.30
N SER A 36 6.08 0.03 28.29
CA SER A 36 5.65 -1.22 27.65
C SER A 36 6.60 -1.65 26.51
N LEU A 37 7.86 -1.97 26.86
CA LEU A 37 8.91 -2.31 25.89
C LEU A 37 8.58 -3.57 25.08
N ALA A 38 8.08 -4.62 25.74
CA ALA A 38 7.74 -5.90 25.10
C ALA A 38 6.64 -5.75 24.04
N GLU A 39 5.63 -4.92 24.30
CA GLU A 39 4.56 -4.62 23.35
C GLU A 39 5.09 -3.87 22.13
N ARG A 40 5.91 -2.83 22.37
CA ARG A 40 6.53 -2.04 21.29
C ARG A 40 7.38 -2.91 20.38
N GLU A 41 8.22 -3.78 20.93
CA GLU A 41 9.07 -4.69 20.15
C GLU A 41 8.25 -5.68 19.33
N ARG A 42 7.19 -6.26 19.91
CA ARG A 42 6.27 -7.16 19.21
C ARG A 42 5.59 -6.47 18.03
N LEU A 43 5.06 -5.26 18.23
CA LEU A 43 4.42 -4.48 17.18
C LEU A 43 5.41 -4.08 16.08
N LEU A 44 6.64 -3.68 16.44
CA LEU A 44 7.71 -3.40 15.47
C LEU A 44 8.07 -4.64 14.64
N LEU A 45 8.16 -5.81 15.27
CA LEU A 45 8.42 -7.06 14.59
C LEU A 45 7.29 -7.41 13.61
N MET A 46 6.04 -7.26 14.02
CA MET A 46 4.88 -7.47 13.15
C MET A 46 4.90 -6.49 11.96
N ALA A 47 5.15 -5.21 12.20
CA ALA A 47 5.24 -4.20 11.14
C ALA A 47 6.36 -4.50 10.13
N ARG A 48 7.54 -4.92 10.60
CA ARG A 48 8.68 -5.29 9.73
C ARG A 48 8.38 -6.51 8.88
N LYS A 49 7.82 -7.56 9.47
CA LYS A 49 7.42 -8.78 8.75
C LYS A 49 6.36 -8.46 7.70
N LEU A 50 5.35 -7.68 8.08
CA LEU A 50 4.28 -7.29 7.19
C LEU A 50 4.80 -6.43 6.03
N LEU A 51 5.60 -5.38 6.30
CA LEU A 51 6.17 -4.55 5.24
C LEU A 51 6.99 -5.39 4.24
N ARG A 52 7.77 -6.35 4.72
CA ARG A 52 8.54 -7.25 3.85
C ARG A 52 7.61 -8.11 2.98
N PHE A 53 6.58 -8.70 3.57
CA PHE A 53 5.58 -9.49 2.84
C PHE A 53 4.82 -8.67 1.80
N THR A 54 4.34 -7.49 2.20
CA THR A 54 3.66 -6.51 1.35
C THR A 54 4.56 -6.08 0.18
N THR A 55 5.86 -5.85 0.42
CA THR A 55 6.83 -5.52 -0.64
C THR A 55 7.05 -6.68 -1.60
N MET A 56 7.18 -7.91 -1.08
CA MET A 56 7.36 -9.12 -1.89
C MET A 56 6.18 -9.35 -2.84
N ILE A 57 4.95 -9.03 -2.39
CA ILE A 57 3.72 -9.16 -3.18
C ILE A 57 3.53 -7.98 -4.15
N ALA A 58 3.99 -6.77 -3.78
CA ALA A 58 3.91 -5.60 -4.65
C ALA A 58 4.66 -5.80 -5.98
N VAL A 59 5.81 -6.49 -5.94
CA VAL A 59 6.64 -6.74 -7.14
C VAL A 59 5.89 -7.51 -8.24
N PRO A 60 5.34 -8.71 -8.00
CA PRO A 60 4.54 -9.41 -9.02
C PRO A 60 3.23 -8.68 -9.33
N ALA A 61 2.62 -7.95 -8.38
CA ALA A 61 1.44 -7.14 -8.64
C ALA A 61 1.70 -6.10 -9.75
N LEU A 62 2.79 -5.34 -9.60
CA LEU A 62 3.22 -4.31 -10.55
C LEU A 62 3.72 -4.92 -11.85
N GLY A 63 4.51 -6.00 -11.78
CA GLY A 63 5.04 -6.69 -12.96
C GLY A 63 3.93 -7.25 -13.87
N LEU A 64 2.92 -7.92 -13.29
CA LEU A 64 1.77 -8.40 -14.04
C LEU A 64 0.90 -7.26 -14.57
N GLY A 65 0.78 -6.15 -13.81
CA GLY A 65 0.09 -4.95 -14.26
C GLY A 65 0.75 -4.33 -15.49
N LEU A 66 2.08 -4.23 -15.46
CA LEU A 66 2.89 -3.74 -16.58
C LEU A 66 2.79 -4.67 -17.80
N TRP A 67 2.81 -5.98 -17.59
CA TRP A 67 2.64 -6.98 -18.65
C TRP A 67 1.25 -6.89 -19.31
N LEU A 68 0.19 -6.67 -18.52
CA LEU A 68 -1.16 -6.45 -19.03
C LEU A 68 -1.28 -5.17 -19.85
N TRP A 69 -0.57 -4.11 -19.47
CA TRP A 69 -0.57 -2.84 -20.20
C TRP A 69 0.27 -2.89 -21.49
N LEU A 70 1.56 -3.27 -21.39
CA LEU A 70 2.49 -3.24 -22.52
C LEU A 70 2.38 -4.47 -23.43
N GLY A 71 2.22 -5.66 -22.85
CA GLY A 71 2.18 -6.92 -23.59
C GLY A 71 0.84 -7.19 -24.26
N TYR A 72 -0.28 -6.91 -23.57
CA TYR A 72 -1.63 -7.11 -24.11
C TYR A 72 -2.31 -5.83 -24.61
N GLY A 73 -1.70 -4.65 -24.42
CA GLY A 73 -2.23 -3.38 -24.92
C GLY A 73 -3.52 -2.92 -24.22
N ILE A 74 -3.83 -3.43 -23.02
CA ILE A 74 -5.06 -3.06 -22.30
C ILE A 74 -5.04 -1.54 -22.04
N GLY A 75 -6.05 -0.83 -22.53
CA GLY A 75 -6.21 0.62 -22.34
C GLY A 75 -5.23 1.49 -23.14
N ARG A 76 -4.63 0.97 -24.21
CA ARG A 76 -3.92 1.83 -25.19
C ARG A 76 -4.89 2.84 -25.80
N GLY A 77 -4.52 4.12 -25.75
CA GLY A 77 -5.29 5.23 -26.32
C GLY A 77 -6.47 5.71 -25.46
N GLN A 78 -6.61 5.20 -24.24
CA GLN A 78 -7.70 5.56 -23.33
C GLN A 78 -7.15 6.37 -22.15
N GLY A 79 -7.71 7.54 -21.87
CA GLY A 79 -7.13 8.44 -20.87
C GLY A 79 -7.25 7.86 -19.44
N TRP A 80 -8.26 7.05 -19.14
CA TRP A 80 -8.41 6.41 -17.82
C TRP A 80 -7.22 5.54 -17.45
N MET A 81 -6.47 5.03 -18.43
CA MET A 81 -5.25 4.25 -18.19
C MET A 81 -4.14 5.12 -17.60
N HIS A 82 -3.95 6.34 -18.11
CA HIS A 82 -2.97 7.28 -17.57
C HIS A 82 -3.33 7.70 -16.13
N ALA A 83 -4.61 7.97 -15.88
CA ALA A 83 -5.10 8.26 -14.52
C ALA A 83 -4.87 7.08 -13.58
N LYS A 84 -5.12 5.84 -14.03
CA LYS A 84 -4.85 4.63 -13.24
C LYS A 84 -3.35 4.47 -12.93
N LEU A 85 -2.47 4.70 -13.91
CA LEU A 85 -1.03 4.63 -13.70
C LEU A 85 -0.55 5.67 -12.69
N PHE A 86 -1.14 6.88 -12.71
CA PHE A 86 -0.87 7.89 -11.69
C PHE A 86 -1.26 7.40 -10.28
N ILE A 87 -2.42 6.76 -10.11
CA ILE A 87 -2.79 6.16 -8.82
C ILE A 87 -1.82 5.06 -8.41
N VAL A 88 -1.38 4.21 -9.34
CA VAL A 88 -0.35 3.19 -9.04
C VAL A 88 0.94 3.82 -8.53
N LEU A 89 1.40 4.93 -9.14
CA LEU A 89 2.55 5.68 -8.65
C LEU A 89 2.32 6.23 -7.24
N LEU A 90 1.14 6.76 -6.94
CA LEU A 90 0.79 7.20 -5.59
C LEU A 90 0.80 6.05 -4.57
N VAL A 91 0.30 4.87 -4.95
CA VAL A 91 0.33 3.66 -4.10
C VAL A 91 1.76 3.21 -3.83
N ILE A 92 2.64 3.24 -4.83
CA ILE A 92 4.08 2.96 -4.67
C ILE A 92 4.71 3.99 -3.72
N GLY A 93 4.43 5.27 -3.92
CA GLY A 93 4.89 6.35 -3.05
C GLY A 93 4.43 6.16 -1.61
N TYR A 94 3.17 5.78 -1.40
CA TYR A 94 2.61 5.47 -0.09
C TYR A 94 3.29 4.26 0.56
N HIS A 95 3.48 3.17 -0.18
CA HIS A 95 4.21 1.98 0.29
C HIS A 95 5.63 2.34 0.74
N HIS A 96 6.31 3.21 -0.02
CA HIS A 96 7.63 3.72 0.37
C HIS A 96 7.57 4.60 1.62
N ALA A 97 6.56 5.48 1.73
CA ALA A 97 6.35 6.30 2.91
C ALA A 97 6.15 5.44 4.17
N CYS A 98 5.41 4.33 4.08
CA CYS A 98 5.29 3.35 5.15
C CYS A 98 6.65 2.76 5.57
N ALA A 99 7.52 2.43 4.61
CA ALA A 99 8.86 1.93 4.91
C ALA A 99 9.75 2.97 5.62
N VAL A 100 9.66 4.24 5.22
CA VAL A 100 10.36 5.35 5.87
C VAL A 100 9.84 5.58 7.28
N LEU A 101 8.51 5.61 7.46
CA LEU A 101 7.87 5.78 8.77
C LEU A 101 8.24 4.66 9.73
N LEU A 102 8.20 3.40 9.28
CA LEU A 102 8.60 2.27 10.12
C LEU A 102 10.05 2.39 10.58
N ARG A 103 10.97 2.84 9.71
CA ARG A 103 12.37 3.09 10.09
C ARG A 103 12.48 4.19 11.15
N LYS A 104 11.74 5.29 11.00
CA LYS A 104 11.71 6.40 11.98
C LYS A 104 11.09 6.00 13.32
N ILE A 105 10.01 5.21 13.31
CA ILE A 105 9.38 4.69 14.53
C ILE A 105 10.32 3.71 15.24
N ALA A 106 11.00 2.84 14.49
CA ALA A 106 11.96 1.91 15.03
C ALA A 106 13.16 2.62 15.68
N SER A 107 13.67 3.70 15.09
CA SER A 107 14.78 4.49 15.64
C SER A 107 14.36 5.44 16.78
N GLY A 108 13.08 5.47 17.16
CA GLY A 108 12.57 6.37 18.21
C GLY A 108 12.48 7.84 17.79
N GLN A 109 12.74 8.17 16.52
CA GLN A 109 12.69 9.54 15.99
C GLN A 109 11.31 9.96 15.51
N SER A 110 10.27 9.15 15.76
CA SER A 110 8.91 9.48 15.34
C SER A 110 8.31 10.56 16.24
N THR A 111 8.22 11.78 15.71
CA THR A 111 7.55 12.92 16.37
C THR A 111 6.05 13.01 16.03
N ARG A 112 5.50 12.03 15.30
CA ARG A 112 4.12 12.06 14.81
C ARG A 112 3.16 11.47 15.83
N SER A 113 2.04 12.16 16.06
CA SER A 113 0.99 11.73 16.98
C SER A 113 0.14 10.61 16.41
N HIS A 114 -0.55 9.87 17.28
CA HIS A 114 -1.52 8.84 16.89
C HIS A 114 -2.64 9.38 15.97
N VAL A 115 -3.01 10.66 16.10
CA VAL A 115 -4.00 11.32 15.22
C VAL A 115 -3.51 11.41 13.78
N TRP A 116 -2.23 11.76 13.59
CA TRP A 116 -1.63 11.81 12.26
C TRP A 116 -1.61 10.43 11.61
N PHE A 117 -1.28 9.38 12.37
CA PHE A 117 -1.31 8.01 11.86
C PHE A 117 -2.72 7.52 11.53
N ARG A 118 -3.77 8.00 12.23
CA ARG A 118 -5.16 7.70 11.88
C ARG A 118 -5.53 8.27 10.51
N TRP A 119 -5.22 9.53 10.25
CA TRP A 119 -5.42 10.11 8.91
C TRP A 119 -4.58 9.39 7.85
N PHE A 120 -3.34 9.04 8.17
CA PHE A 120 -2.48 8.28 7.28
C PHE A 120 -3.04 6.89 6.95
N ASN A 121 -3.80 6.27 7.87
CA ASN A 121 -4.48 4.99 7.67
C ASN A 121 -5.64 5.07 6.67
N GLU A 122 -6.24 6.25 6.45
CA GLU A 122 -7.34 6.42 5.49
C GLU A 122 -6.84 6.58 4.05
N VAL A 123 -5.60 7.00 3.84
CA VAL A 123 -5.03 7.25 2.50
C VAL A 123 -5.15 6.03 1.56
N PRO A 124 -4.83 4.78 1.97
CA PRO A 124 -5.01 3.60 1.13
C PRO A 124 -6.46 3.38 0.69
N VAL A 125 -7.44 3.80 1.49
CA VAL A 125 -8.86 3.63 1.18
C VAL A 125 -9.22 4.53 0.01
N PHE A 126 -8.81 5.80 0.05
CA PHE A 126 -9.03 6.74 -1.04
C PHE A 126 -8.30 6.32 -2.32
N LEU A 127 -7.07 5.81 -2.21
CA LEU A 127 -6.32 5.28 -3.35
C LEU A 127 -7.02 4.08 -3.99
N LEU A 128 -7.51 3.14 -3.18
CA LEU A 128 -8.25 1.97 -3.66
C LEU A 128 -9.56 2.39 -4.32
N LEU A 129 -10.33 3.27 -3.66
CA LEU A 129 -11.60 3.77 -4.19
C LEU A 129 -11.39 4.46 -5.53
N GLY A 130 -10.42 5.37 -5.65
CA GLY A 130 -10.09 6.05 -6.90
C GLY A 130 -9.69 5.07 -8.01
N ALA A 131 -8.85 4.07 -7.67
CA ALA A 131 -8.45 3.04 -8.63
C ALA A 131 -9.64 2.20 -9.13
N VAL A 132 -10.54 1.80 -8.23
CA VAL A 132 -11.73 1.00 -8.57
C VAL A 132 -12.70 1.83 -9.41
N LEU A 133 -13.00 3.06 -9.01
CA LEU A 133 -13.90 3.95 -9.77
C LEU A 133 -13.38 4.20 -11.18
N LEU A 134 -12.08 4.45 -11.37
CA LEU A 134 -11.50 4.61 -12.70
C LEU A 134 -11.65 3.34 -13.56
N VAL A 135 -11.45 2.16 -12.98
CA VAL A 135 -11.54 0.88 -13.71
C VAL A 135 -12.99 0.52 -14.05
N VAL A 136 -13.95 0.87 -13.19
CA VAL A 136 -15.37 0.56 -13.35
C VAL A 136 -16.03 1.57 -14.30
N LEU A 137 -15.85 2.86 -14.03
CA LEU A 137 -16.50 3.94 -14.78
C LEU A 137 -15.82 4.21 -16.12
N LYS A 138 -14.50 3.95 -16.21
CA LYS A 138 -13.67 4.24 -17.40
C LYS A 138 -14.00 5.60 -18.01
N PRO A 139 -13.99 6.69 -17.21
CA PRO A 139 -14.22 8.00 -17.77
C PRO A 139 -13.05 8.26 -18.73
N PHE A 140 -13.35 8.61 -19.99
CA PHE A 140 -12.42 9.03 -21.05
C PHE A 140 -11.33 8.04 -21.55
#